data_AF-A0A2H0N7K6-F1
#
_entry.id   AF-A0A2H0N7K6-F1
#
_cell.length_a   1.000
_cell.length_b   1.000
_cell.length_c   1.000
_cell.angle_alpha   90.00
_cell.angle_beta   90.00
_cell.angle_gamma   90.00
#
_symmetry.space_group_name_H-M   'P 1'
#
loop_
_entity.id
_entity.type
_entity.pdbx_description
1 polymer ?
#
loop_
_entity_poly.entity_id
_entity_poly.type
_entity_poly.pdbx_seq_one_letter_code
_entity_poly.pdbx_strand_id
1 'polypeptide(L)'
;MIKILKDSLISIPTISSLVLVIISIILSFTYLSFPLDVSLIIKFEALRGIKSFGSIINISLTILIVLLYILTNTFLAWYLYSKKKLISYLLTFSSFFISLLLLIYIGVIIGIN
;
A
#
# COMPACT_ATOMS: atom_id res chain seq x y z
N MET A 1 2.69 26.36 -4.60
CA MET A 1 3.02 25.26 -3.67
C MET A 1 2.20 25.33 -2.36
N ILE A 2 2.22 26.46 -1.64
CA ILE A 2 1.59 26.62 -0.30
C ILE A 2 0.06 26.45 -0.28
N LYS A 3 -0.66 26.85 -1.34
CA LYS A 3 -2.14 26.73 -1.39
C LYS A 3 -2.66 25.28 -1.35
N ILE A 4 -1.90 24.32 -1.88
CA ILE A 4 -2.31 22.91 -1.96
C ILE A 4 -2.12 22.20 -0.61
N LEU A 5 -1.00 22.49 0.06
CA LEU A 5 -0.74 22.00 1.43
C LEU A 5 -1.76 22.54 2.45
N LYS A 6 -2.29 23.74 2.20
CA LYS A 6 -3.34 24.34 3.03
C LYS A 6 -4.71 23.70 2.80
N ASP A 7 -4.91 23.00 1.69
CA ASP A 7 -6.19 22.34 1.38
C ASP A 7 -6.28 21.00 2.10
N SER A 8 -7.04 21.00 3.20
CA SER A 8 -7.25 19.83 4.07
C SER A 8 -7.76 18.59 3.31
N LEU A 9 -8.51 18.78 2.22
CA LEU A 9 -9.08 17.67 1.45
C LEU A 9 -8.06 16.93 0.59
N ILE A 10 -6.85 17.48 0.43
CA ILE A 10 -5.75 16.85 -0.31
C ILE A 10 -4.66 16.47 0.67
N SER A 11 -4.27 17.37 1.56
CA SER A 11 -3.16 17.13 2.49
C SER A 11 -3.45 15.99 3.46
N ILE A 12 -4.66 15.92 4.04
CA ILE A 12 -5.03 14.85 4.99
C ILE A 12 -5.00 13.45 4.33
N PRO A 13 -5.70 13.19 3.21
CA PRO A 13 -5.70 11.86 2.60
C PRO A 13 -4.31 11.47 2.07
N THR A 14 -3.52 12.41 1.58
CA THR A 14 -2.15 12.11 1.12
C THR A 14 -1.23 11.75 2.28
N ILE A 15 -1.22 12.53 3.36
CA ILE A 15 -0.41 12.24 4.56
C ILE A 15 -0.85 10.92 5.19
N SER A 16 -2.15 10.70 5.37
CA SER A 16 -2.67 9.46 5.94
C SER A 16 -2.32 8.23 5.08
N SER A 17 -2.37 8.34 3.75
CA SER A 17 -1.94 7.25 2.86
C SER A 17 -0.46 6.90 3.03
N LEU A 18 0.42 7.89 3.22
CA LEU A 18 1.84 7.66 3.48
C LEU A 18 2.05 7.01 4.85
N VAL A 19 1.34 7.47 5.88
CA VAL A 19 1.40 6.88 7.22
C VAL A 19 0.96 5.40 7.18
N LEU A 20 -0.12 5.07 6.46
CA LEU A 20 -0.58 3.69 6.30
C LEU A 20 0.46 2.80 5.61
N VAL A 21 1.15 3.31 4.59
CA VAL A 21 2.25 2.58 3.94
C VAL A 21 3.44 2.38 4.89
N ILE A 22 3.80 3.40 5.68
CA ILE A 22 4.88 3.27 6.68
C ILE A 22 4.53 2.21 7.72
N ILE A 23 3.29 2.21 8.25
CA ILE A 23 2.81 1.18 9.19
C ILE A 23 2.89 -0.20 8.53
N SER A 24 2.44 -0.31 7.28
CA SER A 24 2.51 -1.55 6.50
C SER A 24 3.94 -2.08 6.37
N ILE A 25 4.91 -1.19 6.12
CA ILE A 25 6.34 -1.54 6.06
C ILE A 25 6.83 -2.04 7.42
N ILE A 26 6.53 -1.32 8.51
CA ILE A 26 6.94 -1.71 9.87
C ILE A 26 6.37 -3.08 10.24
N LEU A 27 5.08 -3.32 9.97
CA LEU A 27 4.43 -4.60 10.20
C LEU A 27 5.09 -5.71 9.38
N SER A 28 5.40 -5.44 8.11
CA SER A 28 6.07 -6.43 7.27
C SER A 28 7.46 -6.81 7.81
N PHE A 29 8.27 -5.84 8.23
CA PHE A 29 9.60 -6.12 8.79
C PHE A 29 9.55 -6.77 10.16
N THR A 30 8.59 -6.42 11.02
CA THR A 30 8.52 -6.99 12.38
C THR A 30 8.03 -8.43 12.38
N TYR A 31 7.00 -8.75 11.58
CA TYR A 31 6.35 -10.06 11.62
C TYR A 31 6.82 -11.03 10.54
N LEU A 32 7.33 -10.56 9.39
CA LEU A 32 7.81 -11.44 8.31
C LEU A 32 9.34 -11.60 8.26
N SER A 33 10.12 -10.90 9.10
CA SER A 33 11.58 -11.09 9.17
C SER A 33 12.02 -12.30 9.99
N PHE A 34 11.09 -12.98 10.67
CA PHE A 34 11.38 -14.25 11.31
C PHE A 34 11.22 -15.39 10.29
N PRO A 35 12.19 -16.32 10.20
CA PRO A 35 12.03 -17.52 9.38
C PRO A 35 10.97 -18.39 10.05
N LEU A 36 9.70 -18.17 9.70
CA LEU A 36 8.65 -19.11 9.99
C LEU A 36 8.81 -20.26 9.00
N ASP A 37 9.57 -21.28 9.40
CA ASP A 37 9.65 -22.61 8.76
C ASP A 37 8.30 -23.34 8.70
N VAL A 38 7.19 -22.64 8.95
CA VAL A 38 5.85 -23.19 9.00
C VAL A 38 4.96 -22.40 8.05
N SER A 39 5.19 -22.55 6.74
CA SER A 39 4.21 -22.14 5.73
C SER A 39 3.00 -23.08 5.82
N LEU A 40 2.04 -22.78 6.69
CA LEU A 40 0.83 -23.59 6.86
C LEU A 40 -0.28 -23.23 5.86
N ILE A 41 0.06 -23.01 4.59
CA ILE A 41 -0.86 -23.24 3.46
C ILE A 41 -0.06 -23.89 2.32
N ILE A 42 0.10 -25.20 2.39
CA ILE A 42 0.65 -25.99 1.29
C ILE A 42 -0.46 -26.15 0.24
N LYS A 43 -0.60 -25.19 -0.68
CA LYS A 43 -1.30 -25.47 -1.94
C LYS A 43 -0.33 -26.26 -2.82
N PHE A 44 -0.44 -27.59 -2.79
CA PHE A 44 0.28 -28.47 -3.70
C PHE A 44 -0.32 -28.32 -5.11
N GLU A 45 0.16 -27.35 -5.89
CA GLU A 45 -0.13 -27.31 -7.32
C GLU A 45 0.74 -28.38 -7.99
N ALA A 46 0.12 -29.50 -8.39
CA ALA A 46 0.78 -30.70 -8.95
C ALA A 46 1.73 -30.44 -10.15
N LEU A 47 1.66 -29.26 -10.78
CA LEU A 47 2.48 -28.85 -11.92
C LEU A 47 3.46 -27.69 -11.62
N ARG A 48 3.35 -27.01 -10.46
CA ARG A 48 4.10 -25.76 -10.17
C ARG A 48 4.79 -25.71 -8.80
N GLY A 49 4.68 -26.75 -7.98
CA GLY A 49 5.32 -26.82 -6.67
C GLY A 49 4.60 -26.00 -5.58
N ILE A 50 5.23 -25.87 -4.42
CA ILE A 50 4.70 -25.17 -3.24
C ILE A 50 4.76 -23.66 -3.49
N LYS A 51 3.60 -23.01 -3.63
CA LYS A 51 3.52 -21.54 -3.61
C LYS A 51 3.20 -21.07 -2.19
N SER A 52 4.19 -20.51 -1.50
CA SER A 52 3.97 -19.76 -0.27
C SER A 52 3.19 -18.47 -0.60
N PHE A 53 1.99 -18.34 -0.04
CA PHE A 53 1.33 -17.05 0.06
C PHE A 53 2.12 -16.20 1.06
N GLY A 54 2.59 -15.02 0.63
CA GLY A 54 3.31 -14.12 1.52
C GLY A 54 4.84 -14.26 1.53
N SER A 55 5.47 -14.71 0.43
CA SER A 55 6.93 -14.57 0.31
C SER A 55 7.35 -13.10 0.48
N ILE A 56 8.46 -12.86 1.18
CA ILE A 56 8.98 -11.51 1.46
C ILE A 56 9.15 -10.71 0.16
N ILE A 57 9.55 -11.38 -0.92
CA ILE A 57 9.69 -10.78 -2.26
C ILE A 57 8.34 -10.30 -2.80
N ASN A 58 7.28 -11.09 -2.68
CA ASN A 58 5.97 -10.69 -3.17
C ASN A 58 5.38 -9.54 -2.36
N ILE A 59 5.57 -9.55 -1.04
CA ILE A 59 5.09 -8.48 -0.14
C ILE A 59 5.84 -7.18 -0.41
N SER A 60 7.17 -7.23 -0.48
CA SER A 60 8.00 -6.05 -0.79
C SER A 60 7.67 -5.45 -2.16
N LEU A 61 7.48 -6.28 -3.18
CA LEU A 61 7.01 -5.82 -4.50
C LEU A 61 5.64 -5.15 -4.43
N THR A 62 4.70 -5.74 -3.68
CA THR A 62 3.34 -5.18 -3.52
C THR A 62 3.39 -3.79 -2.87
N ILE A 63 4.16 -3.65 -1.79
CA ILE A 63 4.37 -2.36 -1.11
C ILE A 63 4.99 -1.34 -2.07
N LEU A 64 5.99 -1.74 -2.85
CA LEU A 64 6.66 -0.86 -3.81
C LEU A 64 5.71 -0.38 -4.92
N ILE A 65 4.86 -1.26 -5.46
CA ILE A 65 3.85 -0.91 -6.46
C ILE A 65 2.85 0.10 -5.89
N VAL A 66 2.36 -0.12 -4.67
CA VAL A 66 1.44 0.81 -4.01
C VAL A 66 2.11 2.15 -3.75
N LEU A 67 3.39 2.17 -3.36
CA LEU A 67 4.15 3.41 -3.17
C LEU A 67 4.26 4.21 -4.49
N LEU A 68 4.61 3.55 -5.60
CA LEU A 68 4.68 4.17 -6.92
C LEU A 68 3.30 4.70 -7.37
N TYR A 69 2.24 3.95 -7.08
CA TYR A 69 0.87 4.38 -7.36
C TYR A 69 0.51 5.66 -6.58
N ILE A 70 0.84 5.74 -5.28
CA ILE A 70 0.58 6.93 -4.47
C ILE A 70 1.39 8.13 -4.98
N LEU A 71 2.66 7.93 -5.35
CA LEU A 71 3.52 8.97 -5.92
C LEU A 71 2.98 9.51 -7.25
N THR A 72 2.56 8.64 -8.15
CA THR A 72 1.97 9.07 -9.42
C THR A 72 0.65 9.82 -9.18
N ASN A 73 -0.24 9.31 -8.34
CA ASN A 73 -1.49 9.98 -8.01
C ASN A 73 -1.29 11.33 -7.32
N THR A 74 -0.32 11.46 -6.40
CA THR A 74 -0.02 12.75 -5.75
C THR A 74 0.51 13.77 -6.74
N PHE A 75 1.37 13.35 -7.68
CA PHE A 75 1.85 14.21 -8.75
C PHE A 75 0.71 14.63 -9.71
N LEU A 76 -0.14 13.70 -10.12
CA LEU A 76 -1.31 13.99 -10.96
C LEU A 76 -2.31 14.91 -10.23
N ALA A 77 -2.60 14.63 -8.96
CA ALA A 77 -3.50 15.45 -8.14
C ALA A 77 -2.98 16.88 -8.04
N TRP A 78 -1.67 17.06 -7.88
CA TRP A 78 -1.03 18.38 -7.86
C TRP A 78 -1.19 19.11 -9.20
N TYR A 79 -0.89 18.45 -10.32
CA TYR A 79 -1.02 19.02 -11.65
C TYR A 79 -2.47 19.41 -11.98
N LEU A 80 -3.43 18.57 -11.58
CA LEU A 80 -4.85 18.77 -11.86
C LEU A 80 -5.52 19.71 -10.87
N TYR A 81 -4.91 20.04 -9.74
CA TYR A 81 -5.53 20.88 -8.71
C TYR A 81 -6.01 22.23 -9.26
N SER A 82 -5.18 22.88 -10.09
CA SER A 82 -5.50 24.19 -10.67
C SER A 82 -6.55 24.11 -11.80
N LYS A 83 -6.69 22.95 -12.45
CA LYS A 83 -7.54 22.77 -13.64
C LYS A 83 -8.89 22.13 -13.30
N LYS A 84 -8.88 21.08 -12.47
CA LYS A 84 -10.02 20.23 -12.13
C LYS A 84 -9.91 19.72 -10.69
N LYS A 85 -10.32 20.56 -9.72
CA LYS A 85 -10.24 20.27 -8.28
C LYS A 85 -10.89 18.95 -7.88
N LEU A 86 -12.07 18.63 -8.42
CA LEU A 86 -12.80 17.40 -8.08
C LEU A 86 -11.98 16.14 -8.40
N ILE A 87 -11.30 16.12 -9.55
CA ILE A 87 -10.46 14.97 -9.95
C ILE A 87 -9.22 14.87 -9.07
N SER A 88 -8.64 16.02 -8.68
CA SER A 88 -7.54 16.05 -7.72
C SER A 88 -7.92 15.39 -6.38
N TYR A 89 -9.11 15.71 -5.85
CA TYR A 89 -9.62 15.07 -4.64
C TYR A 89 -9.86 13.56 -4.82
N LEU A 90 -10.48 13.15 -5.93
CA LEU A 90 -10.71 11.72 -6.19
C LEU A 90 -9.41 10.92 -6.23
N LEU A 91 -8.35 11.47 -6.84
CA LEU A 91 -7.04 10.82 -6.90
C LEU A 91 -6.43 10.65 -5.50
N THR A 92 -6.51 11.68 -4.66
CA THR A 92 -5.96 11.59 -3.29
C THR A 92 -6.76 10.63 -2.42
N PHE A 93 -8.09 10.60 -2.54
CA PHE A 93 -8.92 9.62 -1.84
C PHE A 93 -8.68 8.19 -2.36
N SER A 94 -8.47 8.01 -3.67
CA SER A 94 -8.11 6.70 -4.24
C SER A 94 -6.81 6.17 -3.64
N SER A 95 -5.79 7.02 -3.52
CA SER A 95 -4.52 6.67 -2.86
C SER A 95 -4.73 6.23 -1.41
N PHE A 96 -5.58 6.93 -0.67
CA PHE A 96 -5.94 6.55 0.70
C PHE A 96 -6.60 5.16 0.76
N PHE A 97 -7.64 4.92 -0.06
CA PHE A 97 -8.30 3.62 -0.10
C PHE A 97 -7.35 2.46 -0.44
N ILE A 98 -6.45 2.67 -1.40
CA ILE A 98 -5.47 1.64 -1.79
C ILE A 98 -4.45 1.39 -0.69
N SER A 99 -4.00 2.42 0.02
CA SER A 99 -3.12 2.23 1.18
C SER A 99 -3.81 1.48 2.33
N LEU A 100 -5.12 1.65 2.50
CA LEU A 100 -5.91 0.94 3.49
C LEU A 100 -6.09 -0.54 3.10
N LEU A 101 -6.37 -0.82 1.82
CA LEU A 101 -6.39 -2.18 1.26
C LEU A 101 -5.04 -2.89 1.44
N LEU A 102 -3.91 -2.19 1.22
CA LEU A 102 -2.58 -2.73 1.47
C LEU A 102 -2.40 -3.15 2.93
N LEU A 103 -2.83 -2.31 3.87
CA LEU A 103 -2.73 -2.61 5.31
C LEU A 103 -3.55 -3.86 5.68
N ILE A 104 -4.79 -3.95 5.19
CA ILE A 104 -5.64 -5.15 5.39
C ILE A 104 -4.97 -6.38 4.79
N TYR A 105 -4.46 -6.28 3.57
CA TYR A 105 -3.78 -7.38 2.88
C TYR A 105 -2.58 -7.91 3.69
N ILE A 106 -1.73 -7.01 4.18
CA ILE A 106 -0.58 -7.39 5.04
C ILE A 106 -1.05 -7.97 6.37
N GLY A 107 -2.08 -7.39 6.99
CA GLY A 107 -2.67 -7.91 8.23
C GLY A 107 -3.21 -9.32 8.07
N VAL A 108 -3.86 -9.63 6.94
CA VAL A 108 -4.34 -10.98 6.62
C VAL A 108 -3.18 -11.94 6.43
N ILE A 109 -2.11 -11.54 5.72
CA ILE A 109 -0.92 -12.40 5.56
C ILE A 109 -0.27 -12.70 6.91
N ILE A 110 -0.09 -11.68 7.75
CA ILE A 110 0.50 -11.84 9.08
C ILE A 110 -0.39 -12.71 9.98
N GLY A 111 -1.72 -12.59 9.89
CA GLY A 111 -2.63 -13.39 10.71
C GLY A 111 -2.76 -14.85 10.27
N ILE A 112 -2.39 -15.17 9.03
CA ILE A 112 -2.38 -16.54 8.50
C ILE A 112 -1.04 -17.24 8.76
N ASN A 113 0.07 -16.51 8.72
CA ASN A 113 1.41 -17.02 9.03
C ASN A 113 1.61 -17.19 10.55
#